data_AF-S0NYG6-F1
#
_entry.id   AF-S0NYG6-F1
#
_cell.length_a   1.000
_cell.length_b   1.000
_cell.length_c   1.000
_cell.angle_alpha   90.00
_cell.angle_beta   90.00
_cell.angle_gamma   90.00
#
_symmetry.space_group_name_H-M   'P 1'
#
loop_
_entity.id
_entity.type
_entity.pdbx_description
1 polymer ?
#
loop_
_entity_poly.entity_id
_entity_poly.type
_entity_poly.pdbx_seq_one_letter_code
_entity_poly.pdbx_strand_id
1 'polypeptide(L)'
;MTNETSQAVLAKINRLKMENTQSVLKFDAEYQEAEVLTKQQKHELEQMTKTHKQIKEVASSQVRVTTDELQALKDQFTTHYTAYQQNETQLNTLYTKLETAYEIENKIMKEYLLAESTKMLESLVGKLAAQDEKIQQLEQAVQEQEEAVQEQEEVAQEQEPQEPQEPQEPQEPQEPQEPQEPQEPQEPQTDGQEVTTSEVHSTVGHTAVEELSNHVVEPSEITEEVSVQKNVEDTILEAQEIFFSESTNSTL
;
A
#
# COMPACT_ATOMS: atom_id res chain seq x y z
N MET A 1 33.38 -0.96 -5.11
CA MET A 1 32.09 -0.98 -5.83
C MET A 1 32.19 -2.13 -6.80
N THR A 2 31.35 -3.15 -6.66
CA THR A 2 31.25 -4.24 -7.63
C THR A 2 30.78 -3.61 -8.95
N ASN A 3 31.60 -3.68 -9.99
CA ASN A 3 31.24 -3.18 -11.32
C ASN A 3 30.16 -4.13 -11.86
N GLU A 4 28.89 -3.75 -11.70
CA GLU A 4 27.79 -4.52 -12.24
C GLU A 4 27.73 -4.32 -13.75
N THR A 5 27.56 -5.42 -14.47
CA THR A 5 27.57 -5.42 -15.93
C THR A 5 26.36 -4.65 -16.47
N SER A 6 26.47 -4.01 -17.64
CA SER A 6 25.31 -3.31 -18.24
C SER A 6 24.10 -4.21 -18.46
N GLN A 7 24.32 -5.50 -18.77
CA GLN A 7 23.25 -6.49 -18.85
C GLN A 7 22.55 -6.69 -17.49
N ALA A 8 23.29 -6.73 -16.39
CA ALA A 8 22.70 -6.83 -15.05
C ALA A 8 21.87 -5.59 -14.71
N VAL A 9 22.38 -4.39 -15.03
CA VAL A 9 21.63 -3.15 -14.81
C VAL A 9 20.39 -3.09 -15.71
N LEU A 10 20.49 -3.47 -16.99
CA LEU A 10 19.35 -3.56 -17.90
C LEU A 10 18.31 -4.57 -17.41
N ALA A 11 18.74 -5.71 -16.85
CA ALA A 11 17.83 -6.69 -16.26
C ALA A 11 17.05 -6.10 -15.06
N LYS A 12 17.71 -5.33 -14.19
CA LYS A 12 17.05 -4.61 -13.09
C LYS A 12 16.05 -3.58 -13.62
N ILE A 13 16.41 -2.82 -14.65
CA ILE A 13 15.52 -1.85 -15.31
C ILE A 13 14.29 -2.54 -15.91
N ASN A 14 14.47 -3.68 -16.59
CA ASN A 14 13.37 -4.46 -17.15
C ASN A 14 12.47 -5.05 -16.06
N ARG A 15 13.04 -5.45 -14.92
CA ARG A 15 12.27 -5.88 -13.76
C ARG A 15 11.38 -4.75 -13.24
N LEU A 16 11.91 -3.53 -13.07
CA LEU A 16 11.11 -2.36 -12.70
C LEU A 16 9.96 -2.11 -13.68
N LYS A 17 10.20 -2.28 -14.99
CA LYS A 17 9.15 -2.16 -16.03
C LYS A 17 8.02 -3.18 -15.85
N MET A 18 8.36 -4.43 -15.51
CA MET A 18 7.38 -5.50 -15.30
C MET A 18 6.61 -5.33 -13.99
N GLU A 19 7.27 -4.90 -12.94
CA GLU A 19 6.64 -4.67 -11.63
C GLU A 19 5.75 -3.41 -11.64
N ASN A 20 6.11 -2.39 -12.42
CA ASN A 20 5.38 -1.12 -12.48
C ASN A 20 4.46 -0.97 -13.71
N THR A 21 3.76 -2.05 -14.09
CA THR A 21 2.86 -2.03 -15.28
C THR A 21 1.69 -1.05 -15.17
N GLN A 22 1.32 -0.64 -13.95
CA GLN A 22 0.24 0.32 -13.68
C GLN A 22 0.77 1.73 -13.42
N SER A 23 2.04 2.00 -13.68
CA SER A 23 2.64 3.32 -13.46
C SER A 23 1.88 4.40 -14.23
N VAL A 24 1.60 5.51 -13.55
CA VAL A 24 1.07 6.73 -14.18
C VAL A 24 2.18 7.49 -14.91
N LEU A 25 3.44 7.30 -14.48
CA LEU A 25 4.57 8.12 -14.93
C LEU A 25 5.22 7.67 -16.25
N LYS A 26 4.86 6.49 -16.78
CA LYS A 26 5.29 5.91 -18.09
C LYS A 26 6.73 6.28 -18.52
N PHE A 27 7.66 5.35 -18.33
CA PHE A 27 9.09 5.55 -18.60
C PHE A 27 9.59 4.92 -19.92
N ASP A 28 8.76 4.92 -20.96
CA ASP A 28 9.08 4.24 -22.23
C ASP A 28 10.38 4.76 -22.87
N ALA A 29 10.63 6.07 -22.77
CA ALA A 29 11.84 6.68 -23.32
C ALA A 29 13.10 6.22 -22.56
N GLU A 30 13.05 6.19 -21.23
CA GLU A 30 14.15 5.76 -20.38
C GLU A 30 14.45 4.28 -20.58
N TYR A 31 13.42 3.44 -20.75
CA TYR A 31 13.63 2.02 -21.07
C TYR A 31 14.32 1.83 -22.43
N GLN A 32 13.90 2.59 -23.45
CA GLN A 32 14.57 2.56 -24.76
C GLN A 32 16.00 3.09 -24.67
N GLU A 33 16.25 4.15 -23.91
CA GLU A 33 17.58 4.70 -23.68
C GLU A 33 18.50 3.67 -23.00
N ALA A 34 18.00 2.92 -22.00
CA ALA A 34 18.76 1.84 -21.36
C ALA A 34 19.18 0.74 -22.34
N GLU A 35 18.29 0.33 -23.25
CA GLU A 35 18.61 -0.64 -24.29
C GLU A 35 19.69 -0.11 -25.26
N VAL A 36 19.59 1.16 -25.65
CA VAL A 36 20.57 1.83 -26.51
C VAL A 36 21.93 1.91 -25.83
N LEU A 37 21.99 2.38 -24.58
CA LEU A 37 23.22 2.48 -23.80
C LEU A 37 23.90 1.13 -23.62
N THR A 38 23.12 0.06 -23.41
CA THR A 38 23.65 -1.30 -23.30
C THR A 38 24.27 -1.77 -24.61
N LYS A 39 23.61 -1.51 -25.75
CA LYS A 39 24.16 -1.82 -27.09
C LYS A 39 25.43 -1.01 -27.38
N GLN A 40 25.45 0.26 -27.02
CA GLN A 40 26.62 1.13 -27.16
C GLN A 40 27.78 0.65 -26.28
N GLN A 41 27.52 0.31 -25.01
CA GLN A 41 28.56 -0.21 -24.12
C GLN A 41 29.18 -1.51 -24.65
N LYS A 42 28.36 -2.42 -25.19
CA LYS A 42 28.84 -3.63 -25.87
C LYS A 42 29.71 -3.28 -27.09
N HIS A 43 29.28 -2.31 -27.90
CA HIS A 43 30.04 -1.87 -29.07
C HIS A 43 31.41 -1.29 -28.69
N GLU A 44 31.46 -0.40 -27.69
CA GLU A 44 32.73 0.17 -27.22
C GLU A 44 33.67 -0.91 -26.69
N LEU A 45 33.12 -1.92 -26.00
CA LEU A 45 33.89 -3.05 -25.54
C LEU A 45 34.50 -3.86 -26.70
N GLU A 46 33.73 -4.14 -27.75
CA GLU A 46 34.23 -4.82 -28.95
C GLU A 46 35.36 -4.02 -29.63
N GLN A 47 35.26 -2.68 -29.69
CA GLN A 47 36.33 -1.84 -30.22
C GLN A 47 37.57 -1.86 -29.32
N MET A 48 37.41 -1.77 -28.00
CA MET A 48 38.54 -1.87 -27.06
C MET A 48 39.30 -3.19 -27.21
N THR A 49 38.58 -4.32 -27.29
CA THR A 49 39.21 -5.64 -27.49
C THR A 49 39.97 -5.70 -28.82
N LYS A 50 39.39 -5.14 -29.90
CA LYS A 50 40.04 -5.07 -31.21
C LYS A 50 41.32 -4.23 -31.16
N THR A 51 41.26 -3.03 -30.61
CA THR A 51 42.41 -2.12 -30.50
C THR A 51 43.50 -2.73 -29.61
N HIS A 52 43.13 -3.38 -28.51
CA HIS A 52 44.08 -4.09 -27.65
C HIS A 52 44.80 -5.23 -28.39
N LYS A 53 44.09 -6.01 -29.21
CA LYS A 53 44.70 -7.03 -30.06
C LYS A 53 45.70 -6.43 -31.05
N GLN A 54 45.36 -5.30 -31.68
CA GLN A 54 46.26 -4.59 -32.59
C GLN A 54 47.52 -4.11 -31.86
N ILE A 55 47.38 -3.56 -30.65
CA ILE A 55 48.51 -3.15 -29.81
C ILE A 55 49.44 -4.36 -29.54
N LYS A 56 48.87 -5.52 -29.17
CA LYS A 56 49.65 -6.76 -28.94
C LYS A 56 50.38 -7.24 -30.19
N GLU A 57 49.73 -7.22 -31.36
CA GLU A 57 50.33 -7.62 -32.63
C GLU A 57 51.49 -6.69 -33.02
N VAL A 58 51.28 -5.38 -32.89
CA VAL A 58 52.28 -4.34 -33.14
C VAL A 58 53.47 -4.50 -32.20
N ALA A 59 53.23 -4.64 -30.89
CA ALA A 59 54.29 -4.84 -29.89
C ALA A 59 55.08 -6.14 -30.08
N SER A 60 54.46 -7.18 -30.65
CA SER A 60 55.10 -8.48 -30.92
C SER A 60 55.81 -8.55 -32.27
N SER A 61 55.62 -7.57 -33.14
CA SER A 61 56.20 -7.57 -34.49
C SER A 61 57.69 -7.16 -34.45
N GLN A 62 58.55 -7.90 -35.16
CA GLN A 62 60.01 -7.58 -35.27
C GLN A 62 60.30 -6.36 -36.15
N VAL A 63 59.26 -5.69 -36.67
CA VAL A 63 59.37 -4.50 -37.51
C VAL A 63 59.52 -3.29 -36.59
N ARG A 64 60.33 -2.30 -36.97
CA ARG A 64 60.40 -1.00 -36.27
C ARG A 64 59.03 -0.33 -36.35
N VAL A 65 58.20 -0.57 -35.33
CA VAL A 65 56.97 0.17 -35.10
C VAL A 65 57.35 1.62 -34.82
N THR A 66 56.66 2.56 -35.47
CA THR A 66 56.87 3.97 -35.16
C THR A 66 56.15 4.31 -33.86
N THR A 67 56.78 5.10 -32.98
CA THR A 67 56.16 5.56 -31.72
C THR A 67 54.78 6.19 -31.97
N ASP A 68 54.61 6.83 -33.13
CA ASP A 68 53.38 7.50 -33.55
C ASP A 68 52.20 6.52 -33.78
N GLU A 69 52.45 5.34 -34.37
CA GLU A 69 51.41 4.33 -34.60
C GLU A 69 50.91 3.69 -33.30
N LEU A 70 51.83 3.40 -32.37
CA LEU A 70 51.48 2.86 -31.06
C LEU A 70 50.72 3.90 -30.23
N GLN A 71 51.13 5.17 -30.30
CA GLN A 71 50.42 6.26 -29.63
C GLN A 71 48.99 6.42 -30.17
N ALA A 72 48.80 6.37 -31.50
CA ALA A 72 47.47 6.47 -32.09
C ALA A 72 46.54 5.33 -31.63
N LEU A 73 47.04 4.10 -31.51
CA LEU A 73 46.26 2.97 -30.97
C LEU A 73 45.94 3.15 -29.47
N LYS A 74 46.88 3.68 -28.69
CA LYS A 74 46.66 4.03 -27.27
C LYS A 74 45.57 5.10 -27.12
N ASP A 75 45.57 6.12 -27.98
CA ASP A 75 44.56 7.18 -27.98
C ASP A 75 43.18 6.64 -28.38
N GLN A 76 43.11 5.75 -29.38
CA GLN A 76 41.88 5.06 -29.76
C GLN A 76 41.31 4.22 -28.62
N PHE A 77 42.15 3.41 -27.97
CA PHE A 77 41.73 2.60 -26.82
C PHE A 77 41.18 3.49 -25.69
N THR A 78 41.88 4.58 -25.38
CA THR A 78 41.46 5.53 -24.34
C THR A 78 40.13 6.20 -24.67
N THR A 79 39.89 6.52 -25.94
CA THR A 79 38.62 7.08 -26.42
C THR A 79 37.47 6.11 -26.18
N HIS A 80 37.61 4.85 -26.62
CA HIS A 80 36.58 3.82 -26.42
C HIS A 80 36.35 3.51 -24.94
N TYR A 81 37.41 3.47 -24.14
CA TYR A 81 37.30 3.26 -22.70
C TYR A 81 36.53 4.40 -21.99
N THR A 82 36.79 5.65 -22.39
CA THR A 82 36.07 6.80 -21.83
C THR A 82 34.58 6.76 -22.20
N ALA A 83 34.26 6.41 -23.45
CA ALA A 83 32.88 6.23 -23.88
C ALA A 83 32.17 5.08 -23.15
N TYR A 84 32.87 3.96 -22.93
CA TYR A 84 32.37 2.84 -22.12
C TYR A 84 32.01 3.28 -20.70
N GLN A 85 32.89 4.03 -20.02
CA GLN A 85 32.64 4.52 -18.66
C GLN A 85 31.50 5.54 -18.60
N GLN A 86 31.37 6.38 -19.63
CA GLN A 86 30.25 7.31 -19.74
C GLN A 86 28.93 6.55 -19.87
N ASN A 87 28.87 5.53 -20.72
CA ASN A 87 27.68 4.69 -20.89
C ASN A 87 27.31 3.97 -19.58
N GLU A 88 28.30 3.46 -18.84
CA GLU A 88 28.10 2.85 -17.51
C GLU A 88 27.48 3.84 -16.53
N THR A 89 28.04 5.06 -16.45
CA THR A 89 27.55 6.13 -15.57
C THR A 89 26.12 6.54 -15.92
N GLN A 90 25.81 6.67 -17.21
CA GLN A 90 24.48 7.02 -17.69
C GLN A 90 23.46 5.93 -17.38
N LEU A 91 23.82 4.65 -17.59
CA LEU A 91 22.94 3.52 -17.31
C LEU A 91 22.62 3.40 -15.81
N ASN A 92 23.62 3.56 -14.94
CA ASN A 92 23.42 3.58 -13.50
C ASN A 92 22.57 4.77 -13.05
N THR A 93 22.80 5.95 -13.62
CA THR A 93 21.99 7.15 -13.35
C THR A 93 20.53 6.91 -13.73
N LEU A 94 20.28 6.29 -14.88
CA LEU A 94 18.95 5.99 -15.37
C LEU A 94 18.26 4.94 -14.50
N TYR A 95 18.98 3.89 -14.09
CA TYR A 95 18.48 2.91 -13.12
C TYR A 95 18.04 3.57 -11.81
N THR A 96 18.89 4.38 -11.17
CA THR A 96 18.55 5.05 -9.91
C THR A 96 17.35 5.99 -10.06
N LYS A 97 17.23 6.70 -11.18
CA LYS A 97 16.04 7.55 -11.45
C LYS A 97 14.76 6.72 -11.49
N LEU A 98 14.77 5.61 -12.22
CA LEU A 98 13.61 4.73 -12.35
C LEU A 98 13.25 4.06 -11.03
N GLU A 99 14.24 3.55 -10.30
CA GLU A 99 14.07 2.95 -8.98
C GLU A 99 13.45 3.94 -8.00
N THR A 100 14.01 5.16 -7.92
CA THR A 100 13.49 6.21 -7.03
C THR A 100 12.05 6.61 -7.41
N ALA A 101 11.77 6.75 -8.70
CA ALA A 101 10.43 7.09 -9.16
C ALA A 101 9.40 6.00 -8.81
N TYR A 102 9.78 4.73 -8.99
CA TYR A 102 8.97 3.58 -8.60
C TYR A 102 8.69 3.54 -7.10
N GLU A 103 9.71 3.75 -6.27
CA GLU A 103 9.56 3.78 -4.81
C GLU A 103 8.62 4.91 -4.36
N ILE A 104 8.79 6.11 -4.93
CA ILE A 104 7.94 7.27 -4.61
C ILE A 104 6.49 6.99 -5.03
N GLU A 105 6.26 6.47 -6.23
CA GLU A 105 4.91 6.15 -6.72
C GLU A 105 4.22 5.13 -5.82
N ASN A 106 4.92 4.05 -5.47
CA ASN A 106 4.42 3.03 -4.54
C ASN A 106 4.11 3.61 -3.17
N LYS A 107 4.97 4.50 -2.65
CA LYS A 107 4.75 5.16 -1.37
C LYS A 107 3.50 6.06 -1.43
N ILE A 108 3.35 6.85 -2.49
CA ILE A 108 2.17 7.71 -2.68
C ILE A 108 0.89 6.86 -2.74
N MET A 109 0.92 5.78 -3.51
CA MET A 109 -0.24 4.90 -3.66
C MET A 109 -0.62 4.22 -2.34
N LYS A 110 0.35 3.68 -1.59
CA LYS A 110 0.09 2.98 -0.33
C LYS A 110 -0.26 3.92 0.82
N GLU A 111 0.58 4.91 1.08
CA GLU A 111 0.46 5.75 2.29
C GLU A 111 -0.60 6.85 2.15
N TYR A 112 -0.79 7.41 0.96
CA TYR A 112 -1.69 8.55 0.79
C TYR A 112 -3.02 8.19 0.16
N LEU A 113 -3.02 7.36 -0.90
CA LEU A 113 -4.26 7.03 -1.60
C LEU A 113 -5.01 5.89 -0.89
N LEU A 114 -4.36 4.74 -0.68
CA LEU A 114 -5.01 3.58 -0.10
C LEU A 114 -5.38 3.81 1.37
N ALA A 115 -4.47 4.31 2.21
CA ALA A 115 -4.77 4.53 3.61
C ALA A 115 -5.92 5.52 3.85
N GLU A 116 -5.96 6.64 3.10
CA GLU A 116 -7.05 7.61 3.22
C GLU A 116 -8.37 7.03 2.70
N SER A 117 -8.34 6.25 1.61
CA SER A 117 -9.53 5.56 1.11
C SER A 117 -10.08 4.55 2.12
N THR A 118 -9.22 3.80 2.80
CA THR A 118 -9.61 2.87 3.88
C THR A 118 -10.27 3.62 5.03
N LYS A 119 -9.67 4.73 5.48
CA LYS A 119 -10.24 5.55 6.55
C LYS A 119 -11.61 6.15 6.18
N MET A 120 -11.77 6.57 4.93
CA MET A 120 -13.06 7.04 4.42
C MET A 120 -14.09 5.91 4.40
N LEU A 121 -13.73 4.72 3.93
CA LEU A 121 -14.60 3.55 3.93
C LEU A 121 -15.02 3.16 5.34
N GLU A 122 -14.09 3.12 6.30
CA GLU A 122 -14.39 2.85 7.72
C GLU A 122 -15.39 3.87 8.28
N SER A 123 -15.22 5.16 7.96
CA SER A 123 -16.17 6.20 8.38
C SER A 123 -17.55 6.03 7.75
N LEU A 124 -17.62 5.68 6.47
CA LEU A 124 -18.89 5.42 5.77
C LEU A 124 -19.60 4.20 6.33
N VAL A 125 -18.88 3.10 6.57
CA VAL A 125 -19.41 1.88 7.17
C VAL A 125 -19.95 2.17 8.58
N GLY A 126 -19.22 2.93 9.40
CA GLY A 126 -19.70 3.33 10.72
C GLY A 126 -20.97 4.19 10.68
N LYS A 127 -21.07 5.13 9.74
CA LYS A 127 -22.28 5.93 9.53
C LYS A 127 -23.46 5.10 9.05
N LEU A 128 -23.21 4.12 8.17
CA LEU A 128 -24.24 3.21 7.67
C LEU A 128 -24.79 2.34 8.80
N ALA A 129 -23.93 1.74 9.62
CA ALA A 129 -24.34 0.97 10.79
C ALA A 129 -25.18 1.80 11.78
N ALA A 130 -24.77 3.05 12.05
CA ALA A 130 -25.55 3.94 12.91
C ALA A 130 -26.90 4.35 12.31
N GLN A 131 -27.00 4.44 10.97
CA GLN A 131 -28.28 4.65 10.31
C GLN A 131 -29.18 3.42 10.41
N ASP A 132 -28.63 2.22 10.24
CA ASP A 132 -29.37 0.96 10.36
C ASP A 132 -29.92 0.79 11.79
N GLU A 133 -29.14 1.08 12.84
CA GLU A 133 -29.62 1.08 14.23
C GLU A 133 -30.77 2.08 14.44
N LYS A 134 -30.68 3.27 13.83
CA LYS A 134 -31.74 4.28 13.93
C LYS A 134 -33.01 3.86 13.19
N ILE A 135 -32.88 3.17 12.07
CA ILE A 135 -34.02 2.59 11.34
C ILE A 135 -34.70 1.54 12.22
N GLN A 136 -33.95 0.63 12.83
CA GLN A 136 -34.51 -0.38 13.75
C GLN A 136 -35.25 0.25 14.94
N GLN A 137 -34.69 1.30 15.54
CA GLN A 137 -35.36 2.03 16.63
C GLN A 137 -36.67 2.67 16.19
N LEU A 138 -36.72 3.25 14.97
CA LEU A 138 -37.94 3.82 14.42
C LEU A 138 -38.98 2.76 14.08
N GLU A 139 -38.56 1.62 13.53
CA GLU A 139 -39.43 0.48 13.26
C GLU A 139 -40.09 -0.03 14.55
N GLN A 140 -39.32 -0.17 15.63
CA GLN A 140 -39.86 -0.56 16.93
C GLN A 140 -40.84 0.49 17.49
N ALA A 141 -40.51 1.78 17.42
CA ALA A 141 -41.38 2.83 17.90
C ALA A 141 -42.71 2.91 17.12
N VAL A 142 -42.67 2.68 15.80
CA VAL A 142 -43.88 2.60 14.97
C VAL A 142 -44.74 1.40 15.39
N GLN A 143 -44.12 0.24 15.63
CA GLN A 143 -44.87 -0.95 16.05
C GLN A 143 -45.53 -0.79 17.43
N GLU A 144 -44.83 -0.22 18.41
CA GLU A 144 -45.41 0.10 19.73
C GLU A 144 -46.60 1.07 19.60
N GLN A 145 -46.50 2.02 18.66
CA GLN A 145 -47.57 2.97 18.40
C GLN A 145 -48.78 2.34 17.70
N GLU A 146 -48.56 1.39 16.79
CA GLU A 146 -49.62 0.60 16.15
C GLU A 146 -50.37 -0.26 17.17
N GLU A 147 -49.66 -0.97 18.07
CA GLU A 147 -50.27 -1.77 19.13
C GLU A 147 -51.12 -0.91 20.08
N ALA A 148 -50.60 0.25 20.51
CA ALA A 148 -51.34 1.17 21.38
C ALA A 148 -52.62 1.73 20.73
N VAL A 149 -52.62 1.96 19.41
CA VAL A 149 -53.82 2.36 18.67
C VAL A 149 -54.83 1.21 18.61
N GLN A 150 -54.35 -0.02 18.44
CA GLN A 150 -55.19 -1.22 18.41
C GLN A 150 -55.89 -1.47 19.75
N GLU A 151 -55.17 -1.36 20.87
CA GLU A 151 -55.76 -1.47 22.21
C GLU A 151 -56.81 -0.38 22.46
N GLN A 152 -56.57 0.85 22.01
CA GLN A 152 -57.56 1.94 22.16
C GLN A 152 -58.83 1.69 21.32
N GLU A 153 -58.72 1.11 20.13
CA GLU A 153 -59.87 0.70 19.34
C GLU A 153 -60.65 -0.45 19.99
N GLU A 154 -59.98 -1.42 20.59
CA GLU A 154 -60.63 -2.54 21.28
C GLU A 154 -61.39 -2.07 22.54
N VAL A 155 -60.78 -1.21 23.36
CA VAL A 155 -61.45 -0.59 24.52
C VAL A 155 -62.64 0.26 24.08
N ALA A 156 -62.56 0.97 22.95
CA ALA A 156 -63.67 1.75 22.42
C ALA A 156 -64.83 0.88 21.90
N GLN A 157 -64.56 -0.33 21.40
CA GLN A 157 -65.58 -1.29 20.98
C GLN A 157 -66.24 -2.00 22.18
N GLU A 158 -65.51 -2.29 23.26
CA GLU A 158 -66.09 -2.87 24.48
C GLU A 158 -66.97 -1.87 25.26
N GLN A 159 -66.80 -0.57 25.06
CA GLN A 159 -67.60 0.49 25.68
C GLN A 159 -68.75 1.02 24.79
N GLU A 160 -69.33 0.20 23.90
CA GLU A 160 -70.61 0.57 23.30
C GLU A 160 -71.61 0.96 24.42
N PRO A 161 -72.18 2.19 24.38
CA PRO A 161 -73.03 2.66 25.46
C PRO A 161 -74.27 1.77 25.53
N GLN A 162 -74.44 1.04 26.63
CA GLN A 162 -75.74 0.43 26.93
C GLN A 162 -76.78 1.55 26.94
N GLU A 163 -77.89 1.36 26.21
CA GLU A 163 -78.99 2.32 26.25
C GLU A 163 -79.36 2.61 27.71
N PRO A 164 -79.40 3.88 28.12
CA PRO A 164 -79.74 4.22 29.49
C PRO A 164 -81.15 3.71 29.77
N GLN A 165 -81.30 2.78 30.73
CA GLN A 165 -82.62 2.42 31.21
C GLN A 165 -83.31 3.68 31.74
N GLU A 166 -84.58 3.87 31.35
CA GLU A 166 -85.38 5.00 31.82
C GLU A 166 -85.31 5.09 33.35
N PRO A 167 -84.95 6.27 33.91
CA PRO A 167 -84.88 6.42 35.34
C PRO A 167 -86.27 6.18 35.94
N GLN A 168 -86.38 5.20 36.85
CA GLN A 168 -87.59 5.05 37.65
C GLN A 168 -87.81 6.33 38.45
N GLU A 169 -89.06 6.80 38.48
CA GLU A 169 -89.44 8.01 39.21
C GLU A 169 -88.96 7.93 40.67
N PRO A 170 -88.28 8.97 41.17
CA PRO A 170 -87.83 8.99 42.55
C PRO A 170 -89.04 8.99 43.48
N GLN A 171 -89.10 8.02 44.41
CA GLN A 171 -90.04 8.10 45.52
C GLN A 171 -89.72 9.34 46.38
N GLU A 172 -90.76 10.05 46.81
CA GLU A 172 -90.63 11.24 47.65
C GLU A 172 -89.81 10.92 48.92
N PRO A 173 -88.79 11.72 49.24
CA PRO A 173 -88.01 11.52 50.44
C PRO A 173 -88.86 11.79 51.68
N GLN A 174 -88.88 10.85 52.63
CA GLN A 174 -89.39 11.13 53.97
C GLN A 174 -88.49 12.15 54.67
N GLU A 175 -89.09 13.04 55.45
CA GLU A 175 -88.38 14.08 56.20
C GLU A 175 -87.31 13.47 57.12
N PRO A 176 -86.06 13.98 57.10
CA PRO A 176 -84.99 13.48 57.94
C PRO A 176 -85.21 13.89 59.40
N GLN A 177 -85.03 12.95 60.33
CA GLN A 177 -84.84 13.28 61.74
C GLN A 177 -83.47 13.92 61.97
N GLU A 178 -83.42 14.92 62.86
CA GLU A 178 -82.19 15.64 63.21
C GLU A 178 -81.11 14.70 63.79
N PRO A 179 -79.88 14.71 63.26
CA PRO A 179 -78.78 13.93 63.81
C PRO A 179 -78.17 14.61 65.04
N GLN A 180 -77.83 13.81 66.06
CA GLN A 180 -76.98 14.22 67.17
C GLN A 180 -75.52 14.32 66.74
N GLU A 181 -74.80 15.32 67.26
CA GLU A 181 -73.38 15.57 67.00
C GLU A 181 -72.47 14.48 67.61
N PRO A 182 -71.56 13.88 66.82
CA PRO A 182 -70.44 13.12 67.36
C PRO A 182 -69.13 13.91 67.33
N GLN A 183 -68.32 13.64 68.36
CA GLN A 183 -67.00 14.21 68.65
C GLN A 183 -65.91 13.77 67.66
N GLU A 184 -64.93 14.65 67.41
CA GLU A 184 -63.65 14.33 66.78
C GLU A 184 -62.74 13.54 67.73
N PRO A 185 -61.93 12.59 67.22
CA PRO A 185 -60.48 12.79 67.39
C PRO A 185 -59.53 12.17 66.33
N GLN A 186 -58.41 12.89 66.17
CA GLN A 186 -56.99 12.48 66.10
C GLN A 186 -56.44 11.53 65.00
N GLU A 187 -55.57 12.12 64.16
CA GLU A 187 -54.36 11.53 63.54
C GLU A 187 -53.33 11.12 64.62
N PRO A 188 -52.33 10.20 64.41
CA PRO A 188 -51.27 10.38 63.39
C PRO A 188 -50.36 9.15 62.98
N GLN A 189 -49.32 9.47 62.18
CA GLN A 189 -47.98 8.83 61.98
C GLN A 189 -47.88 7.59 61.05
N THR A 190 -47.15 7.59 59.91
CA THR A 190 -45.72 7.79 59.52
C THR A 190 -44.80 6.57 59.65
N ASP A 191 -43.87 6.49 58.69
CA ASP A 191 -42.70 5.59 58.49
C ASP A 191 -43.00 4.24 57.81
N GLY A 192 -42.24 3.71 56.84
CA GLY A 192 -40.94 4.05 56.26
C GLY A 192 -40.29 2.76 55.69
N GLN A 193 -39.38 2.90 54.70
CA GLN A 193 -38.41 1.93 54.15
C GLN A 193 -38.93 0.83 53.19
N GLU A 194 -38.50 0.72 51.92
CA GLU A 194 -37.15 0.53 51.30
C GLU A 194 -36.76 -0.97 51.15
N VAL A 195 -36.67 -1.48 49.90
CA VAL A 195 -36.03 -2.75 49.45
C VAL A 195 -35.75 -2.61 47.93
N THR A 196 -34.53 -2.34 47.45
CA THR A 196 -33.38 -3.20 47.05
C THR A 196 -33.59 -4.31 45.98
N THR A 197 -32.85 -4.10 44.87
CA THR A 197 -32.03 -5.03 44.03
C THR A 197 -32.65 -6.17 43.22
N SER A 198 -32.20 -6.31 41.95
CA SER A 198 -31.59 -7.55 41.41
C SER A 198 -30.95 -7.36 40.00
N GLU A 199 -29.76 -7.95 39.83
CA GLU A 199 -28.93 -8.13 38.62
C GLU A 199 -29.52 -9.11 37.60
N VAL A 200 -29.06 -9.09 36.32
CA VAL A 200 -28.40 -10.26 35.65
C VAL A 200 -27.75 -9.96 34.26
N HIS A 201 -26.45 -10.31 34.15
CA HIS A 201 -25.72 -11.19 33.18
C HIS A 201 -25.62 -11.04 31.63
N SER A 202 -24.38 -11.33 31.20
CA SER A 202 -23.89 -12.15 30.04
C SER A 202 -23.51 -11.46 28.71
N THR A 203 -22.66 -11.97 27.79
CA THR A 203 -21.34 -12.67 27.64
C THR A 203 -21.12 -12.81 26.10
N VAL A 204 -19.90 -13.18 25.62
CA VAL A 204 -19.48 -13.65 24.25
C VAL A 204 -18.88 -12.56 23.34
N GLY A 205 -17.80 -12.70 22.53
CA GLY A 205 -16.82 -13.77 22.19
C GLY A 205 -16.30 -13.66 20.72
N HIS A 206 -14.96 -13.80 20.50
CA HIS A 206 -14.19 -14.12 19.24
C HIS A 206 -14.13 -13.11 18.05
N THR A 207 -13.11 -12.98 17.17
CA THR A 207 -12.10 -13.90 16.60
C THR A 207 -10.93 -13.15 15.88
N ALA A 208 -9.84 -13.87 15.54
CA ALA A 208 -8.56 -13.43 14.94
C ALA A 208 -8.50 -13.46 13.39
N VAL A 209 -7.47 -12.84 12.79
CA VAL A 209 -7.09 -12.98 11.36
C VAL A 209 -5.56 -13.13 11.21
N GLU A 210 -5.15 -14.10 10.40
CA GLU A 210 -3.80 -14.60 10.11
C GLU A 210 -3.05 -13.85 9.00
N GLU A 211 -1.72 -14.10 8.99
CA GLU A 211 -0.67 -13.62 8.12
C GLU A 211 -0.72 -14.15 6.67
N LEU A 212 -0.22 -13.35 5.72
CA LEU A 212 0.06 -13.78 4.35
C LEU A 212 1.58 -13.80 4.09
N SER A 213 2.08 -15.01 3.93
CA SER A 213 3.39 -15.37 3.38
C SER A 213 3.36 -15.30 1.85
N ASN A 214 4.42 -14.78 1.22
CA ASN A 214 4.61 -14.95 -0.23
C ASN A 214 6.04 -15.30 -0.62
N HIS A 215 6.05 -16.15 -1.64
CA HIS A 215 7.04 -17.13 -2.07
C HIS A 215 8.16 -16.50 -2.92
N VAL A 216 9.39 -16.98 -2.73
CA VAL A 216 10.59 -16.67 -3.52
C VAL A 216 10.56 -17.48 -4.82
N VAL A 217 10.80 -16.81 -5.95
CA VAL A 217 11.06 -17.45 -7.26
C VAL A 217 12.51 -17.16 -7.63
N GLU A 218 13.32 -18.21 -7.72
CA GLU A 218 14.66 -18.17 -8.33
C GLU A 218 14.55 -18.28 -9.86
N PRO A 219 15.26 -17.46 -10.65
CA PRO A 219 15.59 -17.80 -12.03
C PRO A 219 17.02 -18.36 -12.10
N SER A 220 17.09 -19.67 -12.30
CA SER A 220 18.29 -20.40 -12.69
C SER A 220 18.43 -20.33 -14.21
N GLU A 221 19.29 -19.43 -14.73
CA GLU A 221 19.83 -19.46 -16.11
C GLU A 221 20.84 -18.30 -16.32
N ILE A 222 21.98 -18.30 -15.61
CA ILE A 222 23.10 -17.35 -15.86
C ILE A 222 24.44 -18.08 -15.69
N THR A 223 24.60 -19.25 -16.29
CA THR A 223 25.82 -20.07 -16.12
C THR A 223 26.74 -20.10 -17.33
N GLU A 224 26.30 -19.69 -18.52
CA GLU A 224 27.16 -19.69 -19.72
C GLU A 224 27.80 -18.32 -20.06
N GLU A 225 27.18 -17.18 -19.73
CA GLU A 225 27.71 -15.85 -20.13
C GLU A 225 28.81 -15.27 -19.21
N VAL A 226 28.96 -15.79 -17.99
CA VAL A 226 30.04 -15.39 -17.05
C VAL A 226 31.44 -15.72 -17.62
N SER A 227 31.54 -16.68 -18.54
CA SER A 227 32.81 -17.11 -19.12
C SER A 227 33.40 -16.12 -20.14
N VAL A 228 32.58 -15.24 -20.73
CA VAL A 228 33.07 -14.20 -21.68
C VAL A 228 33.58 -12.98 -20.93
N GLN A 229 32.98 -12.64 -19.78
CA GLN A 229 33.29 -11.44 -18.99
C GLN A 229 34.55 -11.55 -18.13
N LYS A 230 34.90 -12.72 -17.60
CA LYS A 230 36.14 -12.90 -16.84
C LYS A 230 37.38 -12.59 -17.69
N ASN A 231 37.32 -12.90 -18.98
CA ASN A 231 38.38 -12.61 -19.95
C ASN A 231 38.51 -11.09 -20.26
N VAL A 232 37.48 -10.30 -19.95
CA VAL A 232 37.38 -8.86 -20.27
C VAL A 232 37.89 -7.99 -19.13
N GLU A 233 37.55 -8.30 -17.88
CA GLU A 233 38.19 -7.66 -16.72
C GLU A 233 39.71 -7.91 -16.75
N ASP A 234 40.13 -9.13 -17.12
CA ASP A 234 41.53 -9.46 -17.35
C ASP A 234 42.13 -8.62 -18.50
N THR A 235 41.41 -8.38 -19.60
CA THR A 235 41.89 -7.52 -20.70
C THR A 235 42.01 -6.05 -20.29
N ILE A 236 41.09 -5.54 -19.45
CA ILE A 236 41.13 -4.18 -18.92
C ILE A 236 42.27 -4.03 -17.89
N LEU A 237 42.46 -5.02 -17.00
CA LEU A 237 43.56 -5.05 -16.04
C LEU A 237 44.91 -5.16 -16.75
N GLU A 238 45.03 -6.03 -17.75
CA GLU A 238 46.26 -6.24 -18.52
C GLU A 238 46.60 -5.00 -19.36
N ALA A 239 45.60 -4.31 -19.92
CA ALA A 239 45.80 -3.02 -20.59
C ALA A 239 46.25 -1.92 -19.62
N GLN A 240 45.74 -1.92 -18.38
CA GLN A 240 46.20 -1.01 -17.32
C GLN A 240 47.65 -1.32 -16.90
N GLU A 241 48.04 -2.59 -16.74
CA GLU A 241 49.43 -2.96 -16.39
C GLU A 241 50.45 -2.53 -17.47
N ILE A 242 50.12 -2.69 -18.75
CA ILE A 242 50.97 -2.22 -19.85
C ILE A 242 51.12 -0.68 -19.82
N PHE A 243 50.05 0.05 -19.50
CA PHE A 243 50.08 1.52 -19.40
C PHE A 243 50.89 2.04 -18.20
N PHE A 244 50.85 1.36 -17.05
CA PHE A 244 51.59 1.79 -15.84
C PHE A 244 53.05 1.31 -15.80
N SER A 245 53.41 0.24 -16.51
CA SER A 245 54.77 -0.29 -16.51
C SER A 245 55.78 0.54 -17.33
N GLU A 246 55.35 1.36 -18.29
CA GLU A 246 56.25 2.23 -19.08
C GLU A 246 56.52 3.60 -18.42
N SER A 247 55.73 4.02 -17.42
CA SER A 247 55.93 5.32 -16.75
C SER A 247 57.12 5.36 -15.79
N THR A 248 57.77 4.22 -15.50
CA THR A 248 58.91 4.15 -14.57
C THR A 248 60.27 3.92 -15.24
N ASN A 249 60.32 3.70 -16.56
CA ASN A 249 61.58 3.47 -17.29
C ASN A 249 62.13 4.68 -18.04
N SER A 250 61.50 5.85 -17.93
CA SER A 250 62.02 7.11 -18.49
C SER A 250 62.61 8.01 -17.39
N THR A 251 63.53 7.46 -16.60
CA THR A 251 64.52 8.26 -15.84
C THR A 251 65.79 7.42 -15.66
N LEU A 252 66.64 7.41 -16.69
CA LEU A 252 68.10 7.19 -16.60
C LEU A 252 68.76 7.67 -17.90
#